data_AF-A0A4Q3H9V7-F1
#
_entry.id   AF-A0A4Q3H9V7-F1
#
_cell.length_a   1.000
_cell.length_b   1.000
_cell.length_c   1.000
_cell.angle_alpha   90.00
_cell.angle_beta   90.00
_cell.angle_gamma   90.00
#
_symmetry.space_group_name_H-M   'P 1'
#
loop_
_entity.id
_entity.type
_entity.pdbx_description
1 polymer ?
#
loop_
_entity_poly.entity_id
_entity_poly.type
_entity_poly.pdbx_seq_one_letter_code
_entity_poly.pdbx_strand_id
1 'polypeptide(L)'
;MPIAAADRLYPSGVTFERVRPHLLQFGITRVARHTGLDKVGIPVWCAYTPNAKSIVVAQGKGMTDDDARTSAAMEALERAVACDPFVPMVQASAQELEGQGRRTDSLPPLIALGKAPLRADETITWVAGSDLCTGDEVLVPFDAVTLDRTRRNNRYWQSSDGLASGNTVDEAVFHGLMERIERDAHALWQLLKLPRQQATCIEPSSFQSTVVQSLHERLLAADLELRLFDVTSDVGVPTFTALVGPADQLRAKTARYVEVTYGSGTH
;
A
#
# COMPACT_ATOMS: atom_id res chain seq x y z
N MET A 1 -22.10 -3.66 -19.31
CA MET A 1 -21.32 -2.40 -19.29
C MET A 1 -19.85 -2.75 -19.25
N PRO A 2 -18.97 -2.00 -19.92
CA PRO A 2 -17.53 -2.19 -19.74
C PRO A 2 -17.21 -1.94 -18.27
N ILE A 3 -16.44 -2.84 -17.69
CA ILE A 3 -15.94 -2.77 -16.31
C ILE A 3 -15.18 -1.44 -16.19
N ALA A 4 -15.62 -0.55 -15.30
CA ALA A 4 -14.82 0.61 -14.92
C ALA A 4 -13.59 0.07 -14.17
N ALA A 5 -12.53 -0.20 -14.93
CA ALA A 5 -11.27 -0.69 -14.41
C ALA A 5 -10.52 0.49 -13.81
N ALA A 6 -10.60 0.58 -12.48
CA ALA A 6 -9.93 1.53 -11.60
C ALA A 6 -10.37 3.01 -11.77
N ASP A 7 -10.63 3.70 -10.67
CA ASP A 7 -10.85 5.15 -10.62
C ASP A 7 -9.55 5.90 -10.94
N ARG A 8 -9.17 5.83 -12.22
CA ARG A 8 -7.91 6.30 -12.79
C ARG A 8 -8.21 7.09 -14.04
N LEU A 9 -7.43 8.14 -14.26
CA LEU A 9 -7.51 9.04 -15.41
C LEU A 9 -7.21 8.31 -16.73
N TYR A 10 -6.35 7.31 -16.69
CA TYR A 10 -5.99 6.49 -17.85
C TYR A 10 -6.18 5.00 -17.58
N PRO A 11 -6.57 4.22 -18.60
CA PRO A 11 -6.52 2.77 -18.51
C PRO A 11 -5.11 2.28 -18.18
N SER A 12 -5.02 1.17 -17.43
CA SER A 12 -3.77 0.58 -16.96
C SER A 12 -2.73 0.40 -18.06
N GLY A 13 -3.09 -0.20 -19.20
CA GLY A 13 -2.20 -0.37 -20.34
C GLY A 13 -1.62 0.94 -20.89
N VAL A 14 -2.40 2.03 -20.87
CA VAL A 14 -1.92 3.37 -21.29
C VAL A 14 -0.94 3.93 -20.26
N THR A 15 -1.24 3.81 -18.96
CA THR A 15 -0.31 4.18 -17.89
C THR A 15 1.01 3.43 -18.01
N PHE A 16 0.97 2.11 -18.26
CA PHE A 16 2.17 1.30 -18.45
C PHE A 16 3.03 1.80 -19.60
N GLU A 17 2.45 2.06 -20.79
CA GLU A 17 3.22 2.55 -21.93
C GLU A 17 3.85 3.93 -21.68
N ARG A 18 3.22 4.77 -20.85
CA ARG A 18 3.79 6.08 -20.46
C ARG A 18 5.00 5.93 -19.54
N VAL A 19 4.97 4.98 -18.61
CA VAL A 19 6.08 4.79 -17.65
C VAL A 19 7.16 3.83 -18.12
N ARG A 20 6.84 2.93 -19.06
CA ARG A 20 7.76 1.90 -19.60
C ARG A 20 9.12 2.45 -20.03
N PRO A 21 9.23 3.58 -20.75
CA PRO A 21 10.53 4.14 -21.14
C PRO A 21 11.43 4.54 -19.97
N HIS A 22 10.85 4.78 -18.79
CA HIS A 22 11.54 5.26 -17.60
C HIS A 22 11.95 4.16 -16.63
N LEU A 23 11.44 2.93 -16.77
CA LEU A 23 11.64 1.87 -15.79
C LEU A 23 13.13 1.59 -15.48
N LEU A 24 13.96 1.51 -16.52
CA LEU A 24 15.40 1.26 -16.35
C LEU A 24 16.12 2.37 -15.58
N GLN A 25 15.70 3.63 -15.74
CA GLN A 25 16.30 4.78 -15.05
C GLN A 25 16.03 4.71 -13.53
N PHE A 26 14.94 4.05 -13.13
CA PHE A 26 14.58 3.78 -11.74
C PHE A 26 15.07 2.40 -11.26
N GLY A 27 15.96 1.74 -12.02
CA GLY A 27 16.54 0.45 -11.66
C GLY A 27 15.60 -0.74 -11.87
N ILE A 28 14.43 -0.54 -12.47
CA ILE A 28 13.46 -1.61 -12.74
C ILE A 28 13.90 -2.34 -14.01
N THR A 29 14.51 -3.50 -13.82
CA THR A 29 15.18 -4.26 -14.89
C THR A 29 14.26 -5.24 -15.60
N ARG A 30 13.18 -5.66 -14.94
CA ARG A 30 12.25 -6.67 -15.47
C ARG A 30 10.86 -6.48 -14.90
N VAL A 31 9.85 -6.71 -15.74
CA VAL A 31 8.45 -6.86 -15.35
C VAL A 31 7.95 -8.16 -15.97
N ALA A 32 7.54 -9.13 -15.15
CA ALA A 32 7.25 -10.50 -15.59
C ALA A 32 5.93 -11.04 -15.03
N ARG A 33 5.24 -11.83 -15.84
CA ARG A 33 3.97 -12.48 -15.49
C ARG A 33 4.20 -13.66 -14.56
N HIS A 34 3.49 -13.68 -13.44
CA HIS A 34 3.58 -14.71 -12.40
C HIS A 34 2.29 -15.51 -12.21
N THR A 35 1.21 -15.16 -12.90
CA THR A 35 -0.09 -15.86 -12.88
C THR A 35 0.01 -17.39 -12.99
N GLY A 36 1.00 -17.90 -13.73
CA GLY A 36 1.19 -19.36 -13.91
C GLY A 36 1.82 -20.09 -12.73
N LEU A 37 2.16 -19.39 -11.63
CA LEU A 37 2.72 -19.99 -10.43
C LEU A 37 1.65 -20.50 -9.45
N ASP A 38 0.37 -20.24 -9.71
CA ASP A 38 -0.76 -20.80 -8.98
C ASP A 38 -1.73 -21.56 -9.91
N LYS A 39 -2.81 -22.08 -9.32
CA LYS A 39 -3.90 -22.77 -10.03
C LYS A 39 -5.20 -21.96 -10.15
N VAL A 40 -5.19 -20.69 -9.73
CA VAL A 40 -6.39 -19.82 -9.68
C VAL A 40 -6.54 -19.04 -10.98
N GLY A 41 -5.42 -18.65 -11.61
CA GLY A 41 -5.43 -17.94 -12.88
C GLY A 41 -5.92 -16.49 -12.77
N ILE A 42 -5.78 -15.87 -11.60
CA ILE A 42 -5.96 -14.42 -11.41
C ILE A 42 -4.66 -13.71 -11.82
N PRO A 43 -4.70 -12.67 -12.66
CA PRO A 43 -3.50 -11.99 -13.12
C PRO A 43 -2.62 -11.44 -11.98
N VAL A 44 -1.37 -11.90 -11.94
CA VAL A 44 -0.32 -11.42 -11.03
C VAL A 44 0.97 -11.21 -11.81
N TRP A 45 1.64 -10.10 -11.57
CA TRP A 45 2.92 -9.73 -12.18
C TRP A 45 3.91 -9.28 -11.11
N CYS A 46 5.20 -9.38 -11.41
CA CYS A 46 6.27 -8.84 -10.59
C CYS A 46 7.12 -7.84 -11.36
N ALA A 47 7.53 -6.76 -10.69
CA ALA A 47 8.59 -5.87 -11.16
C ALA A 47 9.83 -6.02 -10.28
N TYR A 48 11.02 -6.00 -10.90
CA TYR A 48 12.29 -6.33 -10.26
C TYR A 48 13.24 -5.14 -10.30
N THR A 49 13.66 -4.69 -9.11
CA THR A 49 14.58 -3.57 -8.88
C THR A 49 15.82 -4.06 -8.12
N PRO A 50 16.79 -4.72 -8.78
CA PRO A 50 18.01 -5.19 -8.12
C PRO A 50 18.72 -4.08 -7.36
N ASN A 51 19.28 -4.41 -6.19
CA ASN A 51 19.96 -3.46 -5.30
C ASN A 51 19.09 -2.29 -4.78
N ALA A 52 17.76 -2.39 -4.84
CA ALA A 52 16.88 -1.43 -4.19
C ALA A 52 17.21 -1.30 -2.69
N LYS A 53 17.15 -0.07 -2.17
CA LYS A 53 17.46 0.24 -0.76
C LYS A 53 16.40 -0.30 0.22
N SER A 54 15.26 -0.78 -0.28
CA SER A 54 14.15 -1.32 0.51
C SER A 54 13.83 -2.77 0.15
N ILE A 55 12.94 -2.99 -0.83
CA ILE A 55 12.50 -4.30 -1.30
C ILE A 55 12.70 -4.38 -2.82
N VAL A 56 13.22 -5.52 -3.27
CA VAL A 56 13.68 -5.72 -4.66
C VAL A 56 12.55 -6.14 -5.60
N VAL A 57 11.46 -6.71 -5.06
CA VAL A 57 10.35 -7.21 -5.87
C VAL A 57 9.07 -6.49 -5.45
N ALA A 58 8.43 -5.84 -6.42
CA ALA A 58 7.09 -5.29 -6.30
C ALA A 58 6.07 -6.23 -6.94
N GLN A 59 4.92 -6.39 -6.32
CA GLN A 59 3.89 -7.36 -6.73
C GLN A 59 2.66 -6.61 -7.24
N GLY A 60 2.28 -6.88 -8.49
CA GLY A 60 1.12 -6.29 -9.12
C GLY A 60 -0.02 -7.27 -9.23
N LYS A 61 -1.23 -6.79 -8.92
CA LYS A 61 -2.48 -7.54 -8.97
C LYS A 61 -3.51 -6.78 -9.81
N GLY A 62 -4.40 -7.50 -10.46
CA GLY A 62 -5.45 -6.88 -11.26
C GLY A 62 -6.38 -7.88 -11.92
N MET A 63 -7.48 -7.38 -12.48
CA MET A 63 -8.47 -8.21 -13.19
C MET A 63 -7.99 -8.66 -14.56
N THR A 64 -7.07 -7.90 -15.16
CA THR A 64 -6.42 -8.21 -16.44
C THR A 64 -4.91 -8.24 -16.30
N ASP A 65 -4.23 -8.82 -17.29
CA ASP A 65 -2.77 -8.79 -17.36
C ASP A 65 -2.22 -7.35 -17.47
N ASP A 66 -2.95 -6.43 -18.10
CA ASP A 66 -2.57 -5.01 -18.15
C ASP A 66 -2.67 -4.35 -16.77
N ASP A 67 -3.73 -4.61 -16.01
CA ASP A 67 -3.90 -4.08 -14.66
C ASP A 67 -2.78 -4.55 -13.74
N ALA A 68 -2.54 -5.87 -13.70
CA ALA A 68 -1.53 -6.47 -12.85
C ALA A 68 -0.11 -6.03 -13.24
N ARG A 69 0.21 -5.97 -14.54
CA ARG A 69 1.51 -5.49 -15.04
C ARG A 69 1.74 -4.02 -14.67
N THR A 70 0.72 -3.18 -14.84
CA THR A 70 0.79 -1.76 -14.51
C THR A 70 0.94 -1.56 -13.01
N SER A 71 0.15 -2.28 -12.20
CA SER A 71 0.24 -2.27 -10.74
C SER A 71 1.65 -2.62 -10.26
N ALA A 72 2.28 -3.67 -10.81
CA ALA A 72 3.64 -4.06 -10.45
C ALA A 72 4.66 -2.97 -10.79
N ALA A 73 4.56 -2.37 -11.98
CA ALA A 73 5.47 -1.33 -12.43
C ALA A 73 5.33 -0.04 -11.61
N MET A 74 4.10 0.37 -11.32
CA MET A 74 3.81 1.58 -10.54
C MET A 74 4.24 1.44 -9.07
N GLU A 75 4.01 0.28 -8.43
CA GLU A 75 4.53 0.00 -7.09
C GLU A 75 6.07 0.02 -7.06
N ALA A 76 6.74 -0.52 -8.08
CA ALA A 76 8.19 -0.48 -8.17
C ALA A 76 8.73 0.95 -8.33
N LEU A 77 8.06 1.79 -9.12
CA LEU A 77 8.42 3.20 -9.32
C LEU A 77 8.24 4.01 -8.04
N GLU A 78 7.09 3.85 -7.38
CA GLU A 78 6.81 4.46 -6.07
C GLU A 78 7.94 4.16 -5.07
N ARG A 79 8.31 2.89 -4.93
CA ARG A 79 9.36 2.47 -4.01
C ARG A 79 10.73 3.00 -4.42
N ALA A 80 11.04 3.02 -5.72
CA ALA A 80 12.30 3.59 -6.22
C ALA A 80 12.40 5.09 -5.88
N VAL A 81 11.33 5.86 -6.08
CA VAL A 81 11.26 7.28 -5.72
C VAL A 81 11.36 7.47 -4.20
N ALA A 82 10.67 6.66 -3.40
CA ALA A 82 10.76 6.77 -1.94
C ALA A 82 12.16 6.44 -1.39
N CYS A 83 12.92 5.57 -2.06
CA CYS A 83 14.32 5.27 -1.70
C CYS A 83 15.29 6.42 -2.00
N ASP A 84 14.92 7.35 -2.89
CA ASP A 84 15.74 8.49 -3.29
C ASP A 84 14.86 9.68 -3.69
N PRO A 85 14.15 10.32 -2.73
CA PRO A 85 13.16 11.33 -3.06
C PRO A 85 13.84 12.61 -3.53
N PHE A 86 13.45 13.09 -4.71
CA PHE A 86 13.91 14.36 -5.24
C PHE A 86 13.05 15.52 -4.72
N VAL A 87 13.37 15.99 -3.51
CA VAL A 87 12.63 17.08 -2.83
C VAL A 87 13.59 18.10 -2.23
N PRO A 88 13.24 19.40 -2.17
CA PRO A 88 14.02 20.39 -1.46
C PRO A 88 14.15 20.06 0.02
N MET A 89 15.37 20.13 0.56
CA MET A 89 15.68 19.81 1.95
C MET A 89 16.23 21.04 2.67
N VAL A 90 15.90 21.17 3.96
CA VAL A 90 16.40 22.24 4.83
C VAL A 90 17.05 21.61 6.06
N GLN A 91 18.27 22.04 6.38
CA GLN A 91 18.93 21.69 7.65
C GLN A 91 18.63 22.78 8.68
N ALA A 92 17.89 22.43 9.73
CA ALA A 92 17.57 23.34 10.83
C ALA A 92 17.07 22.54 12.05
N SER A 93 16.99 23.20 13.20
CA SER A 93 16.20 22.73 14.33
C SER A 93 14.73 23.16 14.21
N ALA A 94 13.82 22.46 14.91
CA ALA A 94 12.41 22.85 14.93
C ALA A 94 12.24 24.27 15.51
N GLN A 95 12.99 24.59 16.57
CA GLN A 95 12.98 25.89 17.22
C GLN A 95 13.38 27.03 16.27
N GLU A 96 14.38 26.83 15.40
CA GLU A 96 14.78 27.84 14.41
C GLU A 96 13.71 28.06 13.34
N LEU A 97 13.10 26.99 12.84
CA LEU A 97 12.06 27.05 11.81
C LEU A 97 10.79 27.71 12.35
N GLU A 98 10.37 27.36 13.56
CA GLU A 98 9.22 27.97 14.24
C GLU A 98 9.48 29.44 14.57
N GLY A 99 10.72 29.79 14.95
CA GLY A 99 11.14 31.17 15.14
C GLY A 99 11.07 32.02 13.86
N GLN A 100 11.10 31.38 12.69
CA GLN A 100 10.90 32.02 11.38
C GLN A 100 9.42 32.02 10.94
N GLY A 101 8.50 31.55 11.79
CA GLY A 101 7.08 31.42 11.47
C GLY A 101 6.74 30.23 10.56
N ARG A 102 7.64 29.26 10.40
CA ARG A 102 7.39 28.04 9.59
C ARG A 102 6.84 26.93 10.50
N ARG A 103 5.75 26.30 10.06
CA ARG A 103 5.14 25.18 10.81
C ARG A 103 6.00 23.93 10.69
N THR A 104 6.22 23.24 11.81
CA THR A 104 6.89 21.93 11.84
C THR A 104 6.00 20.88 12.48
N ASP A 105 6.15 19.62 12.07
CA ASP A 105 5.62 18.45 12.76
C ASP A 105 6.71 17.38 12.84
N SER A 106 7.11 17.02 14.06
CA SER A 106 8.17 16.03 14.31
C SER A 106 7.71 14.58 14.17
N LEU A 107 6.40 14.36 13.90
CA LEU A 107 5.74 13.07 13.72
C LEU A 107 6.01 12.06 14.86
N PRO A 108 5.76 12.41 16.14
CA PRO A 108 6.04 11.50 17.26
C PRO A 108 5.45 10.09 17.13
N PRO A 109 4.22 9.88 16.60
CA PRO A 109 3.66 8.54 16.41
C PRO A 109 4.47 7.62 15.49
N LEU A 110 5.35 8.17 14.63
CA LEU A 110 6.17 7.42 13.68
C LEU A 110 7.58 7.12 14.21
N ILE A 111 7.93 7.55 15.42
CA ILE A 111 9.22 7.26 16.04
C ILE A 111 9.35 5.75 16.25
N ALA A 112 10.47 5.18 15.79
CA ALA A 112 10.73 3.76 15.92
C ALA A 112 10.94 3.36 17.40
N LEU A 113 10.58 2.12 17.72
CA LEU A 113 10.72 1.58 19.07
C LEU A 113 12.17 1.72 19.59
N GLY A 114 12.31 2.25 20.80
CA GLY A 114 13.62 2.47 21.43
C GLY A 114 14.37 3.72 20.95
N LYS A 115 13.75 4.57 20.14
CA LYS A 115 14.29 5.88 19.75
C LYS A 115 13.71 6.99 20.61
N ALA A 116 14.51 8.02 20.87
CA ALA A 116 14.06 9.20 21.58
C ALA A 116 13.24 10.12 20.66
N PRO A 117 12.33 10.93 21.21
CA PRO A 117 11.74 12.07 20.51
C PRO A 117 12.80 13.05 19.99
N LEU A 118 12.44 13.76 18.92
CA LEU A 118 13.25 14.85 18.39
C LEU A 118 13.26 15.99 19.42
N ARG A 119 14.44 16.53 19.73
CA ARG A 119 14.54 17.72 20.57
C ARG A 119 14.32 18.98 19.74
N ALA A 120 13.74 20.02 20.33
CA ALA A 120 13.45 21.26 19.62
C ALA A 120 14.71 21.96 19.08
N ASP A 121 15.86 21.77 19.74
CA ASP A 121 17.17 22.34 19.41
C ASP A 121 18.04 21.41 18.54
N GLU A 122 17.57 20.20 18.21
CA GLU A 122 18.32 19.25 17.38
C GLU A 122 18.21 19.63 15.90
N THR A 123 19.35 19.91 15.26
CA THR A 123 19.41 20.14 13.81
C THR A 123 19.22 18.83 13.04
N ILE A 124 18.20 18.77 12.19
CA ILE A 124 17.92 17.64 11.31
C ILE A 124 17.59 18.11 9.88
N THR A 125 17.39 17.13 9.00
CA THR A 125 16.90 17.37 7.64
C THR A 125 15.37 17.43 7.64
N TRP A 126 14.82 18.52 7.14
CA TRP A 126 13.38 18.74 6.96
C TRP A 126 13.01 18.78 5.49
N VAL A 127 11.80 18.35 5.17
CA VAL A 127 11.17 18.49 3.85
C VAL A 127 9.77 19.07 3.99
N ALA A 128 9.32 19.79 2.98
CA ALA A 128 7.97 20.35 2.95
C ALA A 128 6.95 19.28 2.55
N GLY A 129 5.87 19.20 3.32
CA GLY A 129 4.63 18.53 2.98
C GLY A 129 3.47 19.52 2.98
N SER A 130 2.29 19.06 2.54
CA SER A 130 1.06 19.84 2.58
C SER A 130 0.06 19.14 3.50
N ASP A 131 -0.53 19.90 4.41
CA ASP A 131 -1.66 19.45 5.22
C ASP A 131 -2.90 19.38 4.34
N LEU A 132 -3.48 18.20 4.15
CA LEU A 132 -4.62 18.02 3.24
C LEU A 132 -5.90 18.71 3.73
N CYS A 133 -6.02 19.02 5.03
CA CYS A 133 -7.20 19.65 5.60
C CYS A 133 -7.16 21.17 5.43
N THR A 134 -5.98 21.79 5.57
CA THR A 134 -5.83 23.25 5.53
C THR A 134 -5.17 23.77 4.25
N GLY A 135 -4.42 22.91 3.56
CA GLY A 135 -3.56 23.26 2.43
C GLY A 135 -2.22 23.87 2.84
N ASP A 136 -1.97 24.08 4.13
CA ASP A 136 -0.78 24.76 4.61
C ASP A 136 0.49 23.90 4.42
N GLU A 137 1.63 24.57 4.19
CA GLU A 137 2.93 23.93 4.25
C GLU A 137 3.24 23.51 5.69
N VAL A 138 3.69 22.27 5.86
CA VAL A 138 4.24 21.74 7.11
C VAL A 138 5.58 21.08 6.83
N LEU A 139 6.59 21.42 7.62
CA LEU A 139 7.89 20.76 7.55
C LEU A 139 7.88 19.50 8.39
N VAL A 140 8.29 18.40 7.78
CA VAL A 140 8.43 17.10 8.43
C VAL A 140 9.86 16.57 8.29
N PRO A 141 10.34 15.74 9.24
CA PRO A 141 11.63 15.08 9.15
C PRO A 141 11.77 14.26 7.88
N PHE A 142 12.84 14.48 7.11
CA PHE A 142 13.12 13.70 5.89
C PHE A 142 13.21 12.18 6.17
N ASP A 143 13.76 11.82 7.32
CA ASP A 143 13.93 10.44 7.77
C ASP A 143 12.60 9.70 8.03
N ALA A 144 11.49 10.43 8.14
CA ALA A 144 10.12 9.89 8.23
C ALA A 144 9.46 9.70 6.85
N VAL A 145 9.98 10.35 5.80
CA VAL A 145 9.41 10.37 4.45
C VAL A 145 10.13 9.38 3.52
N THR A 146 11.44 9.24 3.65
CA THR A 146 12.22 8.31 2.84
C THR A 146 12.03 6.85 3.27
N LEU A 147 12.12 5.94 2.30
CA LEU A 147 12.15 4.49 2.51
C LEU A 147 13.52 3.92 2.13
N ASP A 148 14.49 4.05 3.04
CA ASP A 148 15.84 3.52 2.88
C ASP A 148 16.18 2.58 4.05
N ARG A 149 16.00 1.27 3.81
CA ARG A 149 16.28 0.23 4.81
C ARG A 149 17.78 -0.07 4.96
N THR A 150 18.65 0.58 4.19
CA THR A 150 20.10 0.47 4.36
C THR A 150 20.62 1.41 5.47
N ARG A 151 19.85 2.44 5.82
CA ARG A 151 20.18 3.40 6.88
C ARG A 151 20.12 2.73 8.25
N ARG A 152 21.28 2.60 8.88
CA ARG A 152 21.37 2.11 10.26
C ARG A 152 20.86 3.17 11.22
N ASN A 153 20.19 2.74 12.28
CA ASN A 153 19.74 3.60 13.39
C ASN A 153 18.72 4.69 13.03
N ASN A 154 17.91 4.54 11.98
CA ASN A 154 16.87 5.50 11.64
C ASN A 154 15.95 5.80 12.85
N ARG A 155 15.63 7.08 13.08
CA ARG A 155 14.78 7.50 14.20
C ARG A 155 13.32 7.12 13.97
N TYR A 156 12.89 7.13 12.72
CA TYR A 156 11.51 6.87 12.31
C TYR A 156 11.36 5.44 11.78
N TRP A 157 10.17 4.87 11.99
CA TRP A 157 9.81 3.58 11.44
C TRP A 157 9.85 3.61 9.90
N GLN A 158 10.41 2.57 9.29
CA GLN A 158 10.61 2.48 7.84
C GLN A 158 9.57 1.55 7.22
N SER A 159 8.41 2.12 6.86
CA SER A 159 7.32 1.43 6.17
C SER A 159 7.04 2.04 4.82
N SER A 160 6.42 1.26 3.94
CA SER A 160 5.81 1.78 2.71
C SER A 160 4.38 2.28 2.92
N ASP A 161 3.89 2.28 4.16
CA ASP A 161 2.51 2.66 4.49
C ASP A 161 2.18 4.06 3.99
N GLY A 162 1.19 4.14 3.09
CA GLY A 162 0.74 5.41 2.52
C GLY A 162 1.66 5.98 1.43
N LEU A 163 2.73 5.28 1.04
CA LEU A 163 3.38 5.55 -0.24
C LEU A 163 2.42 5.15 -1.35
N ALA A 164 2.36 5.98 -2.38
CA ALA A 164 1.49 5.75 -3.51
C ALA A 164 2.04 6.42 -4.77
N SER A 165 1.69 5.86 -5.92
CA SER A 165 1.88 6.46 -7.23
C SER A 165 0.57 6.53 -8.00
N GLY A 166 0.52 7.44 -8.97
CA GLY A 166 -0.67 7.69 -9.79
C GLY A 166 -0.32 8.41 -11.08
N ASN A 167 -1.31 8.53 -11.96
CA ASN A 167 -1.15 9.32 -13.19
C ASN A 167 -1.11 10.83 -12.91
N THR A 168 -1.63 11.24 -11.75
CA THR A 168 -1.66 12.61 -11.23
C THR A 168 -1.27 12.60 -9.75
N VAL A 169 -0.97 13.78 -9.19
CA VAL A 169 -0.72 13.94 -7.76
C VAL A 169 -1.96 13.56 -6.95
N ASP A 170 -3.15 14.00 -7.37
CA ASP A 170 -4.41 13.69 -6.69
C ASP A 170 -4.69 12.19 -6.64
N GLU A 171 -4.43 11.45 -7.71
CA GLU A 171 -4.55 9.99 -7.72
C GLU A 171 -3.58 9.33 -6.72
N ALA A 172 -2.33 9.81 -6.67
CA ALA A 172 -1.33 9.28 -5.74
C ALA A 172 -1.73 9.59 -4.29
N VAL A 173 -2.14 10.82 -4.00
CA VAL A 173 -2.62 11.23 -2.66
C VAL A 173 -3.83 10.41 -2.24
N PHE A 174 -4.82 10.27 -3.13
CA PHE A 174 -6.01 9.45 -2.86
C PHE A 174 -5.64 8.00 -2.55
N HIS A 175 -4.79 7.37 -3.37
CA HIS A 175 -4.34 6.01 -3.14
C HIS A 175 -3.57 5.85 -1.83
N GLY A 176 -2.67 6.79 -1.51
CA GLY A 176 -1.92 6.77 -0.26
C GLY A 176 -2.84 6.88 0.97
N LEU A 177 -3.87 7.73 0.88
CA LEU A 177 -4.88 7.87 1.92
C LEU A 177 -5.73 6.61 2.09
N MET A 178 -6.20 6.01 0.98
CA MET A 178 -6.95 4.76 1.03
C MET A 178 -6.14 3.63 1.66
N GLU A 179 -4.85 3.51 1.33
CA GLU A 179 -3.98 2.51 1.97
C GLU A 179 -3.83 2.75 3.48
N ARG A 180 -3.72 4.01 3.92
CA ARG A 180 -3.64 4.33 5.34
C ARG A 180 -4.92 3.96 6.08
N ILE A 181 -6.09 4.23 5.50
CA ILE A 181 -7.39 3.84 6.05
C ILE A 181 -7.52 2.31 6.08
N GLU A 182 -7.10 1.62 5.01
CA GLU A 182 -7.12 0.15 4.92
C GLU A 182 -6.36 -0.49 6.08
N ARG A 183 -5.14 -0.01 6.34
CA ARG A 183 -4.26 -0.54 7.38
C ARG A 183 -4.77 -0.24 8.77
N ASP A 184 -5.35 0.93 8.99
CA ASP A 184 -5.98 1.31 10.25
C ASP A 184 -7.20 0.41 10.54
N ALA A 185 -8.13 0.32 9.60
CA ALA A 185 -9.32 -0.51 9.69
C ALA A 185 -8.98 -1.98 9.93
N HIS A 186 -8.00 -2.52 9.19
CA HIS A 186 -7.53 -3.89 9.40
C HIS A 186 -6.91 -4.07 10.79
N ALA A 187 -6.07 -3.13 11.26
CA ALA A 187 -5.45 -3.21 12.59
C ALA A 187 -6.51 -3.20 13.71
N LEU A 188 -7.51 -2.32 13.62
CA LEU A 188 -8.62 -2.27 14.58
C LEU A 188 -9.44 -3.57 14.57
N TRP A 189 -9.72 -4.12 13.38
CA TRP A 189 -10.41 -5.40 13.25
C TRP A 189 -9.62 -6.56 13.87
N GLN A 190 -8.30 -6.61 13.71
CA GLN A 190 -7.44 -7.63 14.34
C GLN A 190 -7.46 -7.58 15.87
N LEU A 191 -7.75 -6.42 16.48
CA LEU A 191 -7.88 -6.29 17.93
C LEU A 191 -9.22 -6.79 18.48
N LEU A 192 -10.20 -7.03 17.62
CA LEU A 192 -11.49 -7.59 18.02
C LEU A 192 -11.34 -9.04 18.48
N LYS A 193 -12.19 -9.46 19.43
CA LYS A 193 -12.32 -10.87 19.77
C LYS A 193 -12.88 -11.65 18.58
N LEU A 194 -12.44 -12.90 18.40
CA LEU A 194 -12.83 -13.75 17.28
C LEU A 194 -14.34 -13.79 16.97
N PRO A 195 -15.28 -13.89 17.96
CA PRO A 195 -16.71 -13.87 17.64
C PRO A 195 -17.19 -12.57 16.99
N ARG A 196 -16.57 -11.43 17.33
CA ARG A 196 -16.88 -10.13 16.71
C ARG A 196 -16.30 -10.04 15.30
N GLN A 197 -15.10 -10.57 15.07
CA GLN A 197 -14.52 -10.66 13.74
C GLN A 197 -15.39 -11.53 12.82
N GLN A 198 -15.81 -12.70 13.30
CA GLN A 198 -16.68 -13.62 12.56
C GLN A 198 -18.04 -13.01 12.23
N ALA A 199 -18.58 -12.18 13.12
CA ALA A 199 -19.85 -11.48 12.89
C ALA A 199 -19.79 -10.47 11.74
N THR A 200 -18.60 -10.06 11.28
CA THR A 200 -18.45 -9.19 10.11
C THR A 200 -18.22 -9.95 8.80
N CYS A 201 -18.25 -11.29 8.83
CA CYS A 201 -18.16 -12.10 7.63
C CYS A 201 -19.41 -11.88 6.75
N ILE A 202 -19.17 -11.64 5.45
CA ILE A 202 -20.21 -11.40 4.45
C ILE A 202 -20.06 -12.38 3.29
N GLU A 203 -21.20 -12.77 2.73
CA GLU A 203 -21.23 -13.63 1.56
C GLU A 203 -20.84 -12.86 0.30
N PRO A 204 -19.90 -13.35 -0.54
CA PRO A 204 -19.52 -12.68 -1.79
C PRO A 204 -20.69 -12.37 -2.73
N SER A 205 -21.78 -13.15 -2.66
CA SER A 205 -22.99 -12.94 -3.46
C SER A 205 -23.79 -11.69 -3.06
N SER A 206 -23.58 -11.13 -1.86
CA SER A 206 -24.30 -9.95 -1.38
C SER A 206 -23.97 -8.68 -2.16
N PHE A 207 -22.77 -8.61 -2.77
CA PHE A 207 -22.30 -7.44 -3.53
C PHE A 207 -23.01 -7.24 -4.88
N GLN A 208 -23.77 -8.23 -5.37
CA GLN A 208 -24.40 -8.22 -6.70
C GLN A 208 -23.41 -7.85 -7.83
N SER A 209 -22.12 -8.15 -7.65
CA SER A 209 -21.04 -7.78 -8.55
C SER A 209 -20.57 -8.99 -9.34
N THR A 210 -20.65 -8.90 -10.67
CA THR A 210 -20.17 -9.95 -11.57
C THR A 210 -18.66 -10.18 -11.45
N VAL A 211 -17.91 -9.15 -11.08
CA VAL A 211 -16.46 -9.22 -10.85
C VAL A 211 -16.17 -10.08 -9.62
N VAL A 212 -16.83 -9.79 -8.50
CA VAL A 212 -16.67 -10.56 -7.25
C VAL A 212 -17.12 -12.01 -7.45
N GLN A 213 -18.24 -12.22 -8.14
CA GLN A 213 -18.74 -13.56 -8.46
C GLN A 213 -17.74 -14.34 -9.33
N SER A 214 -17.18 -13.73 -10.38
CA SER A 214 -16.17 -14.38 -11.22
C SER A 214 -14.90 -14.76 -10.47
N LEU A 215 -14.43 -13.90 -9.55
CA LEU A 215 -13.28 -14.21 -8.69
C LEU A 215 -13.59 -15.37 -7.73
N HIS A 216 -14.77 -15.35 -7.12
CA HIS A 216 -15.22 -16.41 -6.22
C HIS A 216 -15.30 -17.77 -6.95
N GLU A 217 -15.89 -17.80 -8.15
CA GLU A 217 -15.98 -19.02 -8.98
C GLU A 217 -14.60 -19.57 -9.37
N ARG A 218 -13.64 -18.71 -9.73
CA ARG A 218 -12.27 -19.12 -10.04
C ARG A 218 -11.57 -19.74 -8.83
N LEU A 219 -11.75 -19.16 -7.64
CA LEU A 219 -11.21 -19.71 -6.40
C LEU A 219 -11.82 -21.07 -6.08
N LEU A 220 -13.15 -21.21 -6.19
CA LEU A 220 -13.85 -22.48 -5.97
C LEU A 220 -13.40 -23.56 -6.96
N ALA A 221 -13.24 -23.23 -8.25
CA ALA A 221 -12.74 -24.15 -9.26
C ALA A 221 -11.28 -24.59 -8.99
N ALA A 222 -10.55 -23.83 -8.19
CA ALA A 222 -9.20 -24.15 -7.72
C ALA A 222 -9.18 -24.82 -6.33
N ASP A 223 -10.31 -25.32 -5.81
CA ASP A 223 -10.47 -25.89 -4.47
C ASP A 223 -10.13 -24.92 -3.32
N LEU A 224 -10.28 -23.62 -3.55
CA LEU A 224 -10.07 -22.57 -2.57
C LEU A 224 -11.42 -21.94 -2.18
N GLU A 225 -11.55 -21.62 -0.90
CA GLU A 225 -12.72 -20.95 -0.36
C GLU A 225 -12.35 -19.52 0.02
N LEU A 226 -13.24 -18.58 -0.35
CA LEU A 226 -13.14 -17.16 -0.07
C LEU A 226 -14.03 -16.81 1.12
N ARG A 227 -13.47 -16.10 2.10
CA ARG A 227 -14.21 -15.43 3.16
C ARG A 227 -13.95 -13.94 3.08
N LEU A 228 -15.01 -13.16 2.99
CA LEU A 228 -14.93 -11.70 2.98
C LEU A 228 -15.43 -11.17 4.32
N PHE A 229 -14.72 -10.20 4.87
CA PHE A 229 -15.07 -9.53 6.10
C PHE A 229 -15.21 -8.04 5.81
N ASP A 230 -16.35 -7.46 6.20
CA ASP A 230 -16.46 -6.01 6.32
C ASP A 230 -15.64 -5.60 7.56
N VAL A 231 -14.61 -4.79 7.34
CA VAL A 231 -13.74 -4.31 8.41
C VAL A 231 -13.77 -2.79 8.52
N THR A 232 -14.78 -2.15 7.91
CA THR A 232 -14.98 -0.69 7.92
C THR A 232 -14.90 -0.15 9.35
N SER A 233 -13.97 0.80 9.56
CA SER A 233 -13.76 1.44 10.85
C SER A 233 -14.68 2.64 11.04
N ASP A 234 -14.49 3.35 12.15
CA ASP A 234 -15.18 4.61 12.47
C ASP A 234 -14.91 5.73 11.47
N VAL A 235 -13.87 5.61 10.63
CA VAL A 235 -13.62 6.50 9.48
C VAL A 235 -14.76 6.43 8.46
N GLY A 236 -15.49 5.30 8.39
CA GLY A 236 -16.69 5.15 7.57
C GLY A 236 -16.44 4.94 6.07
N VAL A 237 -15.19 4.66 5.67
CA VAL A 237 -14.84 4.32 4.28
C VAL A 237 -14.84 2.80 4.11
N PRO A 238 -15.60 2.24 3.13
CA PRO A 238 -15.71 0.81 2.92
C PRO A 238 -14.35 0.12 2.84
N THR A 239 -14.10 -0.79 3.78
CA THR A 239 -12.87 -1.56 3.84
C THR A 239 -13.18 -3.03 4.04
N PHE A 240 -12.58 -3.88 3.21
CA PHE A 240 -12.82 -5.32 3.25
C PHE A 240 -11.51 -6.09 3.41
N THR A 241 -11.55 -7.15 4.20
CA THR A 241 -10.48 -8.15 4.28
C THR A 241 -10.98 -9.46 3.66
N ALA A 242 -10.22 -10.00 2.71
CA ALA A 242 -10.44 -11.30 2.09
C ALA A 242 -9.48 -12.32 2.70
N LEU A 243 -10.00 -13.47 3.13
CA LEU A 243 -9.21 -14.66 3.46
C LEU A 243 -9.46 -15.73 2.40
N VAL A 244 -8.38 -16.36 1.95
CA VAL A 244 -8.40 -17.45 0.97
C VAL A 244 -7.62 -18.63 1.54
N GLY A 245 -8.20 -19.83 1.46
CA GLY A 245 -7.52 -21.07 1.85
C GLY A 245 -8.25 -22.31 1.33
N PRO A 246 -7.68 -23.52 1.51
CA PRO A 246 -8.32 -24.77 1.10
C PRO A 246 -9.69 -24.96 1.77
N ALA A 247 -10.68 -25.39 0.99
CA ALA A 247 -12.06 -25.56 1.45
C ALA A 247 -12.23 -26.62 2.56
N ASP A 248 -11.34 -27.61 2.60
CA ASP A 248 -11.27 -28.65 3.64
C ASP A 248 -10.65 -28.14 4.94
N GLN A 249 -9.73 -27.18 4.86
CA GLN A 249 -8.96 -26.68 6.00
C GLN A 249 -9.57 -25.48 6.71
N LEU A 250 -10.37 -24.64 6.04
CA LEU A 250 -11.20 -23.64 6.74
C LEU A 250 -12.26 -24.28 7.65
N ARG A 251 -12.47 -25.60 7.53
CA ARG A 251 -13.31 -26.44 8.40
C ARG A 251 -12.51 -27.35 9.34
N ALA A 252 -11.24 -27.64 9.06
CA ALA A 252 -10.41 -28.55 9.85
C ALA A 252 -9.44 -27.80 10.78
N LYS A 253 -9.32 -28.27 12.04
CA LYS A 253 -8.43 -27.71 13.08
C LYS A 253 -6.91 -27.88 12.80
N THR A 254 -6.51 -28.11 11.56
CA THR A 254 -5.15 -28.49 11.15
C THR A 254 -4.66 -27.74 9.90
N ALA A 255 -5.17 -26.54 9.63
CA ALA A 255 -4.60 -25.67 8.61
C ALA A 255 -3.19 -25.24 9.03
N ARG A 256 -2.19 -25.40 8.15
CA ARG A 256 -0.87 -24.79 8.35
C ARG A 256 -1.01 -23.30 8.03
N TYR A 257 -0.24 -22.47 8.73
CA TYR A 257 -0.24 -21.02 8.52
C TYR A 257 0.04 -20.61 7.05
N VAL A 258 0.80 -21.43 6.31
CA VAL A 258 1.12 -21.19 4.90
C VAL A 258 -0.01 -21.51 3.92
N GLU A 259 -1.10 -22.11 4.38
CA GLU A 259 -2.24 -22.54 3.54
C GLU A 259 -3.36 -21.51 3.50
N VAL A 260 -3.33 -20.48 4.36
CA VAL A 260 -4.31 -19.39 4.37
C VAL A 260 -3.61 -18.07 4.10
N THR A 261 -4.09 -17.35 3.09
CA THR A 261 -3.60 -16.01 2.72
C THR A 261 -4.67 -14.97 2.91
N TYR A 262 -4.28 -13.73 3.16
CA TYR A 262 -5.22 -12.61 3.23
C TYR A 262 -4.81 -11.45 2.33
N GLY A 263 -5.78 -10.61 1.99
CA GLY A 263 -5.57 -9.32 1.38
C GLY A 263 -6.68 -8.36 1.79
N SER A 264 -6.36 -7.08 1.89
CA SER A 264 -7.32 -6.03 2.20
C SER A 264 -7.49 -5.08 1.02
N GLY A 265 -8.58 -4.32 1.04
CA GLY A 265 -8.92 -3.30 0.06
C GLY A 265 -9.82 -2.23 0.66
N THR A 266 -9.51 -0.95 0.41
CA THR A 266 -10.33 0.22 0.78
C THR A 266 -10.60 1.09 -0.44
N HIS A 267 -11.85 1.55 -0.58
CA HIS A 267 -12.26 2.53 -1.58
C HIS A 267 -13.56 3.23 -1.18
#